data_AF-A0A5E4LYH0-F1
#
_entry.id   AF-A0A5E4LYH0-F1
#
_cell.length_a   1.000
_cell.length_b   1.000
_cell.length_c   1.000
_cell.angle_alpha   90.00
_cell.angle_beta   90.00
_cell.angle_gamma   90.00
#
_symmetry.space_group_name_H-M   'P 1'
#
loop_
_entity.id
_entity.type
_entity.pdbx_description
1 polymer ?
#
loop_
_entity_poly.entity_id
_entity_poly.type
_entity_poly.pdbx_seq_one_letter_code
_entity_poly.pdbx_strand_id
1 'polypeptide(L)'
;MLYGSETWTIAKAERRRIEAFEMWCFRRILKISWTDMVSNEEVLERMSVRRTLWSSIKKRRNEWIGHVLRHGGLLGLIIEGCAEGKNARGRPRMEYMQQIIEDQGFT
;
A
#
# COMPACT_ATOMS: atom_id res chain seq x y z
N MET A 1 7.05 -0.32 11.39
CA MET A 1 6.71 0.63 10.30
C MET A 1 5.45 0.23 9.50
N LEU A 2 4.72 -0.84 9.89
CA LEU A 2 3.50 -1.28 9.19
C LEU A 2 2.24 -1.09 10.04
N TYR A 3 2.41 -0.83 11.34
CA TYR A 3 1.31 -0.52 12.24
C TYR A 3 0.71 0.83 11.81
N GLY A 4 -0.45 0.76 11.14
CA GLY A 4 -1.13 1.90 10.51
C GLY A 4 -1.28 1.80 8.99
N SER A 5 -0.45 1.07 8.26
CA SER A 5 -0.64 0.97 6.79
C SER A 5 -1.97 0.33 6.38
N GLU A 6 -2.63 -0.35 7.34
CA GLU A 6 -3.94 -0.98 7.20
C GLU A 6 -5.10 0.00 7.14
N THR A 7 -5.01 1.14 7.83
CA THR A 7 -6.15 2.06 8.03
C THR A 7 -6.05 3.35 7.22
N TRP A 8 -4.87 3.66 6.68
CA TRP A 8 -4.61 4.91 5.97
C TRP A 8 -4.66 4.73 4.45
N THR A 9 -5.13 5.77 3.76
CA THR A 9 -5.05 5.80 2.31
C THR A 9 -3.65 6.14 1.82
N ILE A 10 -3.13 5.33 0.90
CA ILE A 10 -1.80 5.50 0.30
C ILE A 10 -2.00 5.93 -1.15
N ALA A 11 -1.65 7.17 -1.47
CA ALA A 11 -1.74 7.66 -2.83
C ALA A 11 -0.62 7.09 -3.71
N LYS A 12 -0.76 7.28 -5.02
CA LYS A 12 0.17 6.75 -6.02
C LYS A 12 1.61 7.26 -5.82
N ALA A 13 1.78 8.48 -5.29
CA ALA A 13 3.08 9.05 -5.01
C ALA A 13 3.77 8.33 -3.84
N GLU A 14 3.04 8.07 -2.75
CA GLU A 14 3.53 7.32 -1.60
C GLU A 14 3.85 5.87 -1.97
N ARG A 15 3.03 5.23 -2.82
CA ARG A 15 3.35 3.91 -3.37
C ARG A 15 4.71 3.90 -4.08
N ARG A 16 4.96 4.88 -4.97
CA ARG A 16 6.27 4.99 -5.66
C ARG A 16 7.42 5.19 -4.66
N ARG A 17 7.20 5.95 -3.59
CA ARG A 17 8.20 6.13 -2.52
C ARG A 17 8.50 4.83 -1.78
N ILE A 18 7.48 4.01 -1.50
CA ILE A 18 7.65 2.69 -0.87
C ILE A 18 8.44 1.74 -1.80
N GLU A 19 8.08 1.68 -3.09
CA GLU A 19 8.79 0.86 -4.07
C GLU A 19 10.25 1.32 -4.24
N ALA A 20 10.50 2.64 -4.25
CA ALA A 20 11.86 3.19 -4.30
C ALA A 20 12.65 2.90 -3.02
N PHE A 21 12.01 2.96 -1.85
CA PHE A 21 12.62 2.58 -0.58
C PHE A 21 13.03 1.09 -0.57
N GLU A 22 12.17 0.20 -1.05
CA GLU A 22 12.47 -1.24 -1.20
C GLU A 22 13.73 -1.45 -2.06
N MET A 23 13.79 -0.79 -3.22
CA MET A 23 14.94 -0.86 -4.11
C MET A 23 16.22 -0.28 -3.49
N TRP A 24 16.10 0.81 -2.73
CA TRP A 24 17.22 1.40 -2.01
C TRP A 24 17.78 0.44 -0.95
N CYS A 25 16.90 -0.23 -0.21
CA CYS A 25 17.30 -1.26 0.74
C CYS A 25 18.06 -2.41 0.05
N PHE A 26 17.54 -2.93 -1.07
CA PHE A 26 18.21 -4.01 -1.81
C PHE A 26 19.59 -3.62 -2.34
N ARG A 27 19.72 -2.43 -2.94
CA ARG A 27 21.03 -1.93 -3.40
C ARG A 27 22.02 -1.81 -2.25
N ARG A 28 21.57 -1.36 -1.08
CA ARG A 28 22.43 -1.24 0.11
C ARG A 28 22.86 -2.59 0.66
N ILE A 29 21.98 -3.59 0.67
CA ILE A 29 22.29 -4.97 1.09
C ILE A 29 23.32 -5.59 0.14
N LEU A 30 23.14 -5.42 -1.18
CA LEU A 30 24.05 -5.94 -2.21
C LEU A 30 25.32 -5.08 -2.39
N LYS A 31 25.46 -3.98 -1.65
CA LYS A 31 26.58 -3.02 -1.75
C LYS A 31 26.80 -2.47 -3.17
N ILE A 32 25.73 -2.30 -3.94
CA ILE A 32 25.78 -1.77 -5.31
C ILE A 32 25.98 -0.26 -5.24
N SER A 33 27.03 0.24 -5.88
CA SER A 33 27.28 1.66 -6.06
C SER A 33 26.36 2.23 -7.14
N TRP A 34 26.09 3.53 -7.07
CA TRP A 34 25.40 4.23 -8.16
C TRP A 34 26.24 4.20 -9.46
N THR A 35 27.57 4.11 -9.34
CA THR A 35 28.52 4.04 -10.47
C THR A 35 28.39 2.74 -11.25
N ASP A 36 27.90 1.67 -10.61
CA ASP A 36 27.75 0.36 -11.25
C ASP A 36 26.63 0.36 -12.30
N MET A 37 25.79 1.40 -12.32
CA MET A 37 24.69 1.61 -13.28
C MET A 37 23.75 0.39 -13.45
N VAL A 38 23.63 -0.43 -12.40
CA VAL A 38 22.83 -1.67 -12.39
C VAL A 38 21.33 -1.34 -12.43
N SER A 39 20.62 -1.99 -13.35
CA SER A 39 19.17 -1.84 -13.53
C SER A 39 18.38 -2.34 -12.31
N ASN A 40 17.12 -1.94 -12.19
CA ASN A 40 16.28 -2.41 -11.08
C ASN A 40 15.97 -3.91 -11.21
N GLU A 41 15.82 -4.38 -12.44
CA GLU A 41 15.53 -5.75 -12.82
C GLU A 41 16.67 -6.67 -12.36
N GLU A 42 17.91 -6.27 -12.67
CA GLU A 42 19.10 -7.03 -12.28
C GLU A 42 19.29 -7.08 -10.75
N VAL A 43 18.99 -5.98 -10.04
CA VAL A 43 19.00 -5.97 -8.57
C VAL A 43 18.01 -7.00 -7.99
N LEU A 44 16.82 -7.12 -8.60
CA LEU A 44 15.80 -8.08 -8.16
C LEU A 44 16.20 -9.53 -8.48
N GLU A 45 16.83 -9.77 -9.64
CA GLU A 45 17.37 -11.09 -10.00
C GLU A 45 18.46 -11.54 -9.03
N ARG A 46 19.42 -10.66 -8.73
CA ARG A 46 20.50 -10.93 -7.76
C ARG A 46 19.96 -11.20 -6.35
N MET A 47 18.92 -10.50 -5.94
CA MET A 47 18.24 -10.77 -4.66
C MET A 47 17.43 -12.07 -4.70
N SER A 48 17.06 -12.57 -5.88
CA SER A 48 16.10 -13.68 -6.07
C SER A 48 14.76 -13.46 -5.36
N VAL A 49 14.35 -12.20 -5.22
CA VAL A 49 13.15 -11.78 -4.48
C VAL A 49 12.31 -10.84 -5.35
N ARG A 50 10.99 -11.01 -5.31
CA ARG A 50 10.04 -10.06 -5.91
C ARG A 50 9.74 -8.93 -4.94
N ARG A 51 9.37 -7.75 -5.44
CA ARG A 51 8.86 -6.65 -4.60
C ARG A 51 7.66 -7.14 -3.79
N THR A 52 7.78 -7.09 -2.47
CA THR A 52 6.82 -7.70 -1.53
C THR A 52 6.24 -6.69 -0.55
N LEU A 53 6.83 -5.51 -0.40
CA LEU A 53 6.33 -4.53 0.57
C LEU A 53 4.92 -4.04 0.22
N TRP A 54 4.69 -3.66 -1.04
CA TRP A 54 3.38 -3.19 -1.47
C TRP A 54 2.30 -4.29 -1.38
N SER A 55 2.63 -5.52 -1.81
CA SER A 55 1.71 -6.65 -1.69
C SER A 55 1.43 -7.03 -0.24
N SER A 56 2.41 -6.91 0.65
CA SER A 56 2.23 -7.12 2.09
C SER A 56 1.30 -6.08 2.71
N ILE A 57 1.41 -4.82 2.29
CA ILE A 57 0.50 -3.75 2.74
C ILE A 57 -0.93 -4.04 2.26
N LYS A 58 -1.11 -4.38 0.98
CA LYS A 58 -2.40 -4.80 0.42
C LYS A 58 -3.01 -5.96 1.20
N LYS A 59 -2.20 -7.00 1.48
CA LYS A 59 -2.65 -8.19 2.22
C LYS A 59 -3.14 -7.82 3.61
N ARG A 60 -2.36 -7.04 4.38
CA ARG A 60 -2.76 -6.61 5.72
C ARG A 60 -4.03 -5.76 5.71
N ARG A 61 -4.13 -4.82 4.75
CA ARG A 61 -5.35 -4.01 4.58
C ARG A 61 -6.58 -4.89 4.31
N ASN A 62 -6.44 -5.93 3.49
CA ASN A 62 -7.51 -6.91 3.24
C ASN A 62 -7.85 -7.73 4.49
N GLU A 63 -6.86 -8.15 5.27
CA GLU A 63 -7.07 -8.86 6.54
C GLU A 63 -7.82 -7.98 7.54
N TRP A 64 -7.44 -6.69 7.61
CA TRP A 64 -8.05 -5.70 8.49
C TRP A 64 -9.52 -5.43 8.12
N ILE A 65 -9.83 -5.12 6.86
CA ILE A 65 -11.22 -4.92 6.44
C ILE A 65 -12.04 -6.19 6.67
N GLY A 66 -11.48 -7.38 6.38
CA GLY A 66 -12.15 -8.64 6.66
C GLY A 66 -12.46 -8.82 8.14
N HIS A 67 -11.55 -8.41 9.03
CA HIS A 67 -11.79 -8.43 10.48
C HIS A 67 -12.91 -7.48 10.90
N VAL A 68 -12.89 -6.24 10.41
CA VAL A 68 -13.91 -5.22 10.72
C VAL A 68 -15.30 -5.67 10.26
N LEU A 69 -15.40 -6.20 9.04
CA LEU A 69 -16.68 -6.68 8.49
C LEU A 69 -17.21 -7.91 9.24
N ARG A 70 -16.34 -8.82 9.68
CA ARG A 70 -16.76 -10.01 10.46
C ARG A 70 -17.21 -9.69 11.87
N HIS A 71 -16.58 -8.73 12.53
CA HIS A 71 -16.88 -8.42 13.93
C HIS A 71 -18.23 -7.70 14.09
N GLY A 72 -18.69 -6.96 13.07
CA GLY A 72 -19.99 -6.28 13.11
C GLY A 72 -20.08 -5.26 14.25
N GLY A 73 -19.62 -4.03 14.00
CA GLY A 73 -19.64 -2.96 15.00
C GLY A 73 -19.74 -1.58 14.35
N LEU A 74 -19.56 -0.52 15.13
CA LEU A 74 -19.66 0.86 14.66
C LEU A 74 -18.82 1.12 13.39
N LEU A 75 -17.60 0.59 13.33
CA LEU A 75 -16.74 0.74 12.15
C LEU A 75 -17.30 0.02 10.91
N GLY A 76 -17.91 -1.15 11.07
CA GLY A 76 -18.59 -1.84 9.97
C GLY A 76 -19.77 -1.03 9.45
N LEU A 77 -20.61 -0.52 10.36
CA LEU A 77 -21.74 0.36 10.01
C LEU A 77 -21.29 1.66 9.33
N ILE A 78 -20.19 2.26 9.76
CA ILE A 78 -19.63 3.48 9.12
C ILE A 78 -19.13 3.17 7.70
N ILE A 79 -18.48 2.02 7.51
CA ILE A 79 -17.97 1.60 6.20
C ILE A 79 -19.11 1.26 5.25
N GLU A 80 -20.15 0.58 5.72
CA GLU A 80 -21.35 0.22 4.95
C GLU A 80 -22.27 1.41 4.71
N GLY A 81 -22.33 2.34 5.66
CA GLY A 81 -23.29 3.43 5.70
C GLY A 81 -23.19 4.47 4.58
N CYS A 82 -22.26 4.29 3.63
CA CYS A 82 -22.14 5.03 2.36
C CYS A 82 -22.74 6.44 2.41
N ALA A 83 -22.13 7.31 3.22
CA ALA A 83 -22.67 8.65 3.45
C ALA A 83 -22.57 9.46 2.14
N GLU A 84 -23.70 9.69 1.49
CA GLU A 84 -23.77 10.48 0.26
C GLU A 84 -23.40 11.95 0.57
N GLY A 85 -22.29 12.41 -0.01
CA GLY A 85 -21.84 13.79 0.22
C GLY A 85 -20.51 14.10 -0.47
N LYS A 86 -20.23 15.39 -0.63
CA LYS A 86 -18.92 15.85 -1.11
C LYS A 86 -17.94 15.90 0.06
N ASN A 87 -16.74 15.37 -0.15
CA ASN A 87 -15.66 15.49 0.83
C ASN A 87 -15.33 16.96 1.12
N ALA A 88 -15.26 17.31 2.41
CA ALA A 88 -14.91 18.67 2.85
C ALA A 88 -13.49 19.05 2.41
N ARG A 89 -13.24 20.35 2.23
CA ARG A 89 -11.93 20.88 1.85
C ARG A 89 -10.87 20.44 2.87
N GLY A 90 -9.80 19.79 2.40
CA GLY A 90 -8.71 19.26 3.22
C GLY A 90 -8.77 17.75 3.50
N ARG A 91 -9.94 17.11 3.31
CA ARG A 91 -10.03 15.64 3.38
C ARG A 91 -9.36 15.02 2.13
N PRO A 92 -8.58 13.93 2.28
CA PRO A 92 -8.04 13.20 1.13
C PRO A 92 -9.14 12.85 0.13
N ARG A 93 -8.86 13.08 -1.16
CA ARG A 93 -9.82 12.77 -2.23
C ARG A 93 -10.06 11.27 -2.39
N MET A 94 -9.06 10.47 -2.05
CA MET A 94 -9.14 9.02 -2.11
C MET A 94 -9.76 8.49 -0.82
N GLU A 95 -10.86 7.79 -0.97
CA GLU A 95 -11.53 7.13 0.14
C GLU A 95 -10.93 5.75 0.40
N TYR A 96 -11.06 5.27 1.63
CA TYR A 96 -10.51 3.97 2.03
C TYR A 96 -11.11 2.82 1.22
N MET A 97 -12.43 2.83 1.00
CA MET A 97 -13.11 1.83 0.17
C MET A 97 -12.69 1.89 -1.30
N GLN A 98 -12.52 3.09 -1.86
CA GLN A 98 -12.00 3.25 -3.21
C GLN A 98 -10.58 2.65 -3.35
N GLN A 99 -9.75 2.78 -2.32
CA GLN A 99 -8.44 2.15 -2.33
C GLN A 99 -8.49 0.63 -2.26
N ILE A 100 -9.39 0.05 -1.46
CA ILE A 100 -9.58 -1.40 -1.43
C ILE A 100 -10.00 -1.89 -2.83
N ILE A 101 -10.91 -1.17 -3.49
CA ILE A 101 -11.37 -1.48 -4.85
C ILE A 101 -10.19 -1.43 -5.85
N GLU A 102 -9.37 -0.37 -5.82
CA GLU A 102 -8.17 -0.26 -6.67
C GLU A 102 -7.14 -1.36 -6.35
N ASP A 103 -7.03 -1.78 -5.09
CA ASP A 103 -6.11 -2.85 -4.69
C ASP A 103 -6.47 -4.20 -5.30
N GLN A 104 -7.77 -4.49 -5.43
CA GLN A 104 -8.31 -5.72 -6.02
C GLN A 104 -8.27 -5.72 -7.55
N GLY A 105 -7.98 -4.57 -8.19
CA GLY A 105 -7.94 -4.45 -9.65
C GLY A 105 -9.30 -4.23 -10.30
N PHE A 106 -10.32 -3.83 -9.55
CA PHE A 106 -11.62 -3.42 -10.08
C PHE A 106 -11.59 -1.92 -10.44
N THR A 107 -10.87 -1.56 -11.51
CA THR A 107 -10.83 -0.19 -12.08
C THR A 107 -10.75 -0.26 -13.58
#